data_AF-A0AAE1BUA0-F1
#
_entry.id   AF-A0AAE1BUA0-F1
#
_cell.length_a   1.000
_cell.length_b   1.000
_cell.length_c   1.000
_cell.angle_alpha   90.00
_cell.angle_beta   90.00
_cell.angle_gamma   90.00
#
_symmetry.space_group_name_H-M   'P 1'
#
loop_
_entity.id
_entity.type
_entity.pdbx_description
1 polymer ?
#
loop_
_entity_poly.entity_id
_entity_poly.type
_entity_poly.pdbx_seq_one_letter_code
_entity_poly.pdbx_strand_id
1 'polypeptide(L)'
;MLLPNEPPPEEGIRHRQSDIQAFVNQTEMGTGTLYIAESRVSWAKDGADRRSNLSFEYPRIAVHAVSRERAIFPHPCLYLMIDGVLDLPEVREPT
;
A
#
# COMPACT_ATOMS: atom_id res chain seq x y z
N MET A 1 -3.65 8.26 -11.75
CA MET A 1 -3.60 6.93 -12.36
C MET A 1 -3.23 5.90 -11.30
N LEU A 2 -3.79 4.69 -11.37
CA LEU A 2 -3.36 3.60 -10.51
C LEU A 2 -2.29 2.85 -11.29
N LEU A 3 -1.10 2.70 -10.72
CA LEU A 3 0.05 2.17 -11.43
C LEU A 3 0.48 0.84 -10.82
N PRO A 4 -0.16 -0.28 -11.20
CA PRO A 4 0.18 -1.59 -10.67
C PRO A 4 1.61 -1.97 -11.06
N ASN A 5 2.34 -2.59 -10.14
CA ASN A 5 3.69 -3.14 -10.36
C ASN A 5 4.78 -2.09 -10.64
N GLU A 6 4.49 -0.81 -10.46
CA GLU A 6 5.50 0.23 -10.54
C GLU A 6 6.56 0.07 -9.44
N PRO A 7 7.84 0.33 -9.75
CA PRO A 7 8.86 0.42 -8.73
C PRO A 7 8.57 1.60 -7.79
N PRO A 8 9.03 1.55 -6.53
CA PRO A 8 8.94 2.70 -5.64
C PRO A 8 9.68 3.91 -6.25
N PRO A 9 9.22 5.14 -5.97
CA PRO A 9 9.87 6.36 -6.45
C PRO A 9 11.31 6.46 -5.90
N GLU A 10 12.25 6.91 -6.74
CA GLU A 10 13.66 7.10 -6.36
C GLU A 10 13.97 8.56 -5.99
N GLU A 11 13.14 9.51 -6.43
CA GLU A 11 13.28 10.94 -6.20
C GLU A 11 12.11 11.51 -5.39
N GLY A 12 12.33 12.67 -4.76
CA GLY A 12 11.28 13.39 -4.04
C GLY A 12 10.69 12.61 -2.86
N ILE A 13 11.40 11.62 -2.32
CA ILE A 13 10.97 10.83 -1.16
C ILE A 13 10.96 11.73 0.07
N ARG A 14 9.79 11.89 0.69
CA ARG A 14 9.60 12.64 1.94
C ARG A 14 9.63 11.74 3.16
N HIS A 15 9.20 10.48 3.01
CA HIS A 15 9.27 9.47 4.07
C HIS A 15 9.50 8.08 3.48
N ARG A 16 10.32 7.29 4.17
CA ARG A 16 10.56 5.88 3.86
C ARG A 16 10.55 5.06 5.15
N GLN A 17 9.82 3.96 5.15
CA GLN A 17 9.73 3.08 6.32
C GLN A 17 9.67 1.62 5.91
N SER A 18 10.64 0.83 6.37
CA SER A 18 10.66 -0.62 6.21
C SER A 18 9.71 -1.31 7.19
N ASP A 19 9.55 -2.62 7.04
CA ASP A 19 8.81 -3.49 7.97
C ASP A 19 7.34 -3.08 8.14
N ILE A 20 6.73 -2.59 7.05
CA ILE A 20 5.33 -2.20 6.99
C ILE A 20 4.51 -3.34 6.39
N GLN A 21 3.54 -3.84 7.16
CA GLN A 21 2.51 -4.74 6.64
C GLN A 21 1.45 -3.94 5.88
N ALA A 22 1.11 -4.40 4.68
CA ALA A 22 0.04 -3.80 3.88
C ALA A 22 -1.20 -4.70 3.85
N PHE A 23 -2.36 -4.06 3.93
CA PHE A 23 -3.67 -4.72 3.86
C PHE A 23 -4.53 -4.03 2.79
N VAL A 24 -5.20 -4.81 1.95
CA VAL A 24 -6.21 -4.32 1.00
C VAL A 24 -7.50 -5.04 1.29
N ASN A 25 -8.57 -4.31 1.59
CA ASN A 25 -9.88 -4.89 1.91
C ASN A 25 -9.79 -6.01 2.97
N GLN A 26 -8.95 -5.81 3.99
CA GLN A 26 -8.63 -6.78 5.06
C GLN A 26 -7.78 -8.00 4.66
N THR A 27 -7.45 -8.15 3.38
CA THR A 27 -6.49 -9.16 2.91
C THR A 27 -5.06 -8.70 3.15
N GLU A 28 -4.25 -9.51 3.84
CA GLU A 28 -2.84 -9.24 4.07
C GLU A 28 -2.03 -9.46 2.78
N MET A 29 -1.29 -8.43 2.36
CA MET A 29 -0.42 -8.48 1.18
C MET A 29 1.02 -8.93 1.53
N GLY A 30 1.39 -8.83 2.81
CA GLY A 30 2.68 -9.17 3.38
C GLY A 30 3.42 -7.95 3.94
N THR A 31 4.72 -8.13 4.21
CA THR A 31 5.63 -7.09 4.71
C THR A 31 6.43 -6.46 3.58
N GLY A 32 6.67 -5.16 3.69
CA GLY A 32 7.36 -4.38 2.67
C GLY A 32 7.81 -3.03 3.18
N THR A 33 8.23 -2.18 2.24
CA THR A 33 8.66 -0.81 2.52
C THR A 33 7.63 0.20 1.99
N LEU A 34 7.18 1.11 2.85
CA LEU A 34 6.36 2.26 2.48
C LEU A 34 7.24 3.43 2.03
N TYR A 35 6.85 4.07 0.93
CA TYR A 35 7.45 5.25 0.35
C TYR A 35 6.36 6.33 0.19
N ILE A 36 6.58 7.48 0.80
CA ILE A 36 5.77 8.68 0.58
C ILE A 36 6.65 9.66 -0.16
N ALA A 37 6.41 9.82 -1.46
CA ALA A 37 7.11 10.78 -2.30
C ALA A 37 6.17 11.91 -2.72
N GLU A 38 6.71 12.99 -3.26
CA GLU A 38 5.91 14.12 -3.77
C GLU A 38 4.98 13.74 -4.91
N SER A 39 5.36 12.76 -5.73
CA SER A 39 4.57 12.31 -6.88
C SER A 39 3.50 11.28 -6.52
N ARG A 40 3.81 10.37 -5.60
CA ARG A 40 2.95 9.22 -5.27
C ARG A 40 3.29 8.59 -3.92
N VAL A 41 2.34 7.82 -3.40
CA VAL A 41 2.54 6.88 -2.29
C VAL A 41 2.73 5.49 -2.88
N SER A 42 3.79 4.79 -2.48
CA SER A 42 4.06 3.43 -2.94
C SER A 42 4.39 2.51 -1.77
N TRP A 43 3.94 1.27 -1.84
CA TRP A 43 4.37 0.19 -0.97
C TRP A 43 4.98 -0.91 -1.82
N ALA A 44 6.23 -1.26 -1.54
CA ALA A 44 6.93 -2.32 -2.25
C ALA A 44 7.09 -3.53 -1.34
N LYS A 45 6.57 -4.69 -1.78
CA LYS A 45 6.69 -5.94 -1.02
C LYS A 45 8.15 -6.37 -0.96
N ASP A 46 8.59 -6.89 0.19
CA ASP A 46 9.95 -7.42 0.32
C ASP A 46 10.10 -8.70 -0.51
N GLY A 47 11.20 -8.79 -1.27
CA GLY A 47 11.51 -9.94 -2.15
C GLY A 47 11.53 -9.60 -3.64
N ALA A 48 11.68 -10.62 -4.48
CA ALA A 48 11.83 -10.45 -5.93
C ALA A 48 10.50 -10.22 -6.67
N ASP A 49 9.35 -10.50 -6.03
CA ASP A 49 8.05 -10.42 -6.67
C ASP A 49 7.46 -9.00 -6.63
N ARG A 50 7.90 -8.19 -7.59
CA ARG A 50 7.41 -6.81 -7.79
C ARG A 50 5.94 -6.76 -8.21
N ARG A 51 5.29 -7.88 -8.55
CA ARG A 51 3.87 -7.93 -8.95
C ARG A 51 2.89 -7.62 -7.81
N SER A 52 3.40 -7.53 -6.58
CA SER A 52 2.61 -7.20 -5.40
C SER A 52 2.79 -5.74 -4.95
N ASN A 53 3.52 -4.92 -5.70
CA ASN A 53 3.73 -3.52 -5.34
C ASN A 53 2.46 -2.71 -5.55
N LEU A 54 2.19 -1.81 -4.61
CA LEU A 54 1.07 -0.90 -4.62
C LEU A 54 1.59 0.51 -4.87
N SER A 55 0.98 1.24 -5.81
CA SER A 55 1.40 2.61 -6.12
C SER A 55 0.21 3.48 -6.49
N PHE A 56 0.06 4.59 -5.77
CA PHE A 56 -1.10 5.47 -5.83
C PHE A 56 -0.65 6.92 -5.95
N GLU A 57 -1.08 7.58 -7.02
CA GLU A 57 -0.97 9.04 -7.12
C GLU A 57 -1.98 9.71 -6.18
N TYR A 58 -1.61 10.86 -5.60
CA TYR A 58 -2.44 11.56 -4.61
C TYR A 58 -3.88 11.83 -5.04
N PRO A 59 -4.20 12.22 -6.30
CA PRO A 59 -5.59 12.44 -6.71
C PRO A 59 -6.48 11.18 -6.63
N ARG A 60 -5.90 9.98 -6.53
CA ARG A 60 -6.63 8.73 -6.33
C ARG A 60 -6.89 8.41 -4.86
N ILE A 61 -6.20 9.06 -3.93
CA ILE A 61 -6.39 8.85 -2.49
C ILE A 61 -7.56 9.75 -2.05
N ALA A 62 -8.76 9.17 -1.97
CA ALA A 62 -9.96 9.88 -1.53
C ALA A 62 -9.91 10.26 -0.05
N VAL A 63 -9.36 9.37 0.79
CA VAL A 63 -9.18 9.60 2.22
C VAL A 63 -7.83 9.06 2.66
N HIS A 64 -7.13 9.80 3.51
CA HIS A 64 -6.02 9.31 4.30
C HIS A 64 -6.24 9.65 5.77
N ALA A 65 -6.00 8.70 6.67
CA ALA A 65 -6.23 8.88 8.10
C ALA A 65 -5.31 8.01 8.94
N VAL A 66 -5.07 8.41 10.18
CA VAL A 66 -4.45 7.53 11.19
C VAL A 66 -5.57 6.82 11.93
N SER A 67 -5.76 5.53 11.67
CA SER A 67 -6.71 4.70 12.40
C SER A 67 -6.08 4.14 13.67
N ARG A 68 -6.78 4.24 14.79
CA ARG A 68 -6.34 3.73 16.11
C ARG A 68 -7.40 2.85 16.77
N GLU A 69 -8.54 2.69 16.10
CA GLU A 69 -9.70 1.97 16.61
C GLU A 69 -9.44 0.47 16.55
N ARG A 70 -9.06 -0.10 17.69
CA ARG A 70 -8.70 -1.53 17.80
C ARG A 70 -9.84 -2.49 17.50
N ALA A 71 -11.09 -2.02 17.60
CA ALA A 71 -12.27 -2.77 17.23
C ALA A 71 -12.37 -3.00 15.71
N ILE A 72 -11.75 -2.14 14.89
CA ILE A 72 -11.80 -2.19 13.42
C ILE A 72 -10.54 -2.87 12.87
N PHE A 73 -9.38 -2.57 13.44
CA PHE A 73 -8.11 -3.19 13.07
C PHE A 73 -7.20 -3.30 14.30
N PRO A 74 -6.55 -4.45 14.55
CA PRO A 74 -5.91 -4.74 15.85
C PRO A 74 -4.78 -3.79 16.26
N HIS A 75 -4.18 -3.08 15.29
CA HIS A 75 -3.04 -2.18 15.50
C HIS A 75 -3.33 -0.77 14.96
N PRO A 76 -2.74 0.29 15.52
CA PRO A 76 -2.75 1.60 14.88
C PRO A 76 -2.13 1.53 13.48
N CYS A 77 -2.79 2.10 12.47
CA CYS A 77 -2.35 2.03 11.09
C CYS A 77 -2.66 3.32 10.31
N LEU A 78 -1.94 3.50 9.20
CA LEU A 78 -2.31 4.47 8.18
C LEU A 78 -3.40 3.84 7.31
N TYR A 79 -4.58 4.45 7.29
CA TYR A 79 -5.71 4.05 6.46
C TYR A 79 -5.77 4.92 5.21
N LEU A 80 -5.89 4.29 4.05
CA LEU A 80 -6.07 4.95 2.77
C LEU A 80 -7.33 4.39 2.10
N MET A 81 -8.19 5.29 1.61
CA MET A 81 -9.31 4.96 0.73
C MET A 81 -8.95 5.43 -0.68
N ILE A 82 -9.00 4.50 -1.64
CA ILE A 82 -8.64 4.78 -3.04
C ILE A 82 -9.91 4.86 -3.87
N ASP A 83 -10.00 5.91 -4.71
CA ASP A 83 -11.08 6.06 -5.68
C ASP A 83 -10.76 5.25 -6.96
N GLY A 84 -11.19 3.99 -6.95
CA GLY A 84 -11.04 3.04 -8.05
C GLY A 84 -11.04 1.58 -7.61
N VAL A 85 -11.00 0.65 -8.58
CA VAL A 85 -10.83 -0.79 -8.33
C VAL A 85 -9.35 -1.12 -8.37
N LEU A 86 -8.88 -1.86 -7.38
CA LEU A 86 -7.52 -2.40 -7.35
C LEU A 86 -7.57 -3.85 -7.84
N ASP A 87 -7.16 -4.07 -9.10
CA ASP A 87 -6.96 -5.43 -9.62
C ASP A 87 -5.68 -6.01 -9.01
N LEU A 88 -5.84 -6.70 -7.88
CA LEU A 88 -4.76 -7.45 -7.26
C LEU A 88 -4.69 -8.85 -7.87
N PRO A 89 -3.48 -9.42 -8.06
CA PRO A 89 -3.37 -10.82 -8.41
C PRO A 89 -4.03 -11.67 -7.32
N GLU A 90 -4.95 -12.56 -7.71
CA GLU A 90 -5.70 -13.43 -6.81
C GLU A 90 -4.79 -14.03 -5.72
N VAL A 91 -5.12 -13.74 -4.47
CA VAL A 91 -4.58 -14.50 -3.34
C VAL A 91 -5.17 -15.89 -3.47
N ARG A 92 -4.36 -16.85 -3.94
CA ARG A 92 -4.75 -18.26 -4.01
C ARG A 92 -5.20 -18.70 -2.62
N GLU A 93 -6.48 -19.04 -2.48
CA GLU A 93 -7.01 -19.65 -1.26
C GLU A 93 -6.22 -20.96 -1.00
N PRO A 94 -5.74 -21.20 0.22
CA PRO A 94 -5.13 -22.48 0.55
C PRO A 94 -6.20 -23.58 0.50
N THR A 95 -5.95 -24.61 -0.30
CA THR A 95 -6.77 -25.85 -0.42
C THR A 95 -6.82 -26.63 0.89
#